data_AF-A0A658ZRF9-F1
#
_entry.id   AF-A0A658ZRF9-F1
#
_cell.length_a   1.000
_cell.length_b   1.000
_cell.length_c   1.000
_cell.angle_alpha   90.00
_cell.angle_beta   90.00
_cell.angle_gamma   90.00
#
_symmetry.space_group_name_H-M   'P 1'
#
loop_
_entity.id
_entity.type
_entity.pdbx_description
1 polymer ?
#
loop_
_entity_poly.entity_id
_entity_poly.type
_entity_poly.pdbx_seq_one_letter_code
_entity_poly.pdbx_strand_id
1 'polypeptide(L)'
;MNAVINFEYLVSPALSDDFYFDKVVDNLRILSELLSSGVYSIYLEKDIISKMRCHDYFPSERIFQRKISQLREGTAFCSSDIVRIIHTIIKHSEELEEQHIVEWHKEPEIESDICSISKERMKELHEIYCSMAVDGFFNQSQLIPMYYHPLNPQLSQTISFKGIIKDIEPACIHMLPLDFYNCLNIISNVDDVFAEMDGYELYKNADTELEYKFAFYVGVVGLIKKNALKAIIDWDDFKIGRFFVKSLKENQSFQEQQYSSVVYSSIVNLLADTGANEIKPFYTTATSSVQRKSGDFLAYRVHITKAGRALRLLFWKDDYEMVISNVGNKSELLIYEP
;
A
#
# COMPACT_ATOMS: atom_id res chain seq x y z
N MET A 1 10.48 -4.86 -4.12
CA MET A 1 9.70 -3.99 -5.03
C MET A 1 9.61 -2.65 -4.35
N ASN A 2 10.09 -1.58 -4.99
CA ASN A 2 10.15 -0.25 -4.38
C ASN A 2 9.36 0.74 -5.24
N ALA A 3 8.44 1.46 -4.62
CA ALA A 3 7.69 2.51 -5.28
C ALA A 3 8.53 3.80 -5.37
N VAL A 4 8.39 4.52 -6.47
CA VAL A 4 9.02 5.83 -6.69
C VAL A 4 7.93 6.86 -6.90
N ILE A 5 7.78 7.78 -5.94
CA ILE A 5 6.77 8.84 -5.97
C ILE A 5 7.33 10.08 -6.70
N ASN A 6 6.61 10.52 -7.72
CA ASN A 6 6.82 11.85 -8.31
C ASN A 6 5.95 12.91 -7.60
N PHE A 7 6.23 14.18 -7.88
CA PHE A 7 5.50 15.26 -7.24
C PHE A 7 4.02 15.27 -7.60
N GLU A 8 3.64 14.87 -8.82
CA GLU A 8 2.24 14.80 -9.25
C GLU A 8 1.42 13.86 -8.35
N TYR A 9 2.02 12.76 -7.91
CA TYR A 9 1.40 11.88 -6.94
C TYR A 9 1.26 12.54 -5.56
N LEU A 10 2.24 13.32 -5.10
CA LEU A 10 2.13 14.06 -3.83
C LEU A 10 1.06 15.16 -3.87
N VAL A 11 0.91 15.84 -5.01
CA VAL A 11 -0.07 16.91 -5.20
C VAL A 11 -1.38 16.42 -5.80
N SER A 12 -1.56 15.10 -5.86
CA SER A 12 -2.75 14.46 -6.41
C SER A 12 -4.08 14.98 -5.85
N PRO A 13 -4.24 15.40 -4.57
CA PRO A 13 -5.49 16.02 -4.12
C PRO A 13 -5.85 17.31 -4.86
N ALA A 14 -4.85 18.07 -5.32
CA ALA A 14 -5.07 19.28 -6.11
C ALA A 14 -5.41 18.95 -7.58
N LEU A 15 -4.95 17.80 -8.08
CA LEU A 15 -5.18 17.33 -9.45
C LEU A 15 -6.45 16.49 -9.57
N SER A 16 -7.01 16.00 -8.47
CA SER A 16 -8.12 15.05 -8.50
C SER A 16 -9.46 15.71 -8.78
N ASP A 17 -10.35 14.95 -9.41
CA ASP A 17 -11.77 15.29 -9.39
C ASP A 17 -12.30 15.23 -7.95
N ASP A 18 -13.37 16.00 -7.69
CA ASP A 18 -13.98 16.10 -6.35
C ASP A 18 -14.39 14.72 -5.82
N PHE A 19 -14.84 13.83 -6.70
CA PHE A 19 -15.26 12.47 -6.36
C PHE A 19 -14.12 11.60 -5.78
N TYR A 20 -12.87 11.84 -6.18
CA TYR A 20 -11.72 11.06 -5.73
C TYR A 20 -10.91 11.74 -4.62
N PHE A 21 -11.26 12.98 -4.25
CA PHE A 21 -10.44 13.81 -3.37
C PHE A 21 -10.11 13.11 -2.04
N ASP A 22 -11.12 12.64 -1.30
CA ASP A 22 -10.92 12.02 0.01
C ASP A 22 -10.10 10.73 -0.10
N LYS A 23 -10.39 9.86 -1.09
CA LYS A 23 -9.63 8.61 -1.32
C LYS A 23 -8.16 8.88 -1.62
N VAL A 24 -7.87 9.92 -2.41
CA VAL A 24 -6.50 10.31 -2.74
C VAL A 24 -5.76 10.84 -1.50
N VAL A 25 -6.42 11.65 -0.67
CA VAL A 25 -5.85 12.13 0.59
C VAL A 25 -5.62 10.96 1.56
N ASP A 26 -6.53 9.99 1.63
CA ASP A 26 -6.38 8.79 2.44
C ASP A 26 -5.21 7.92 1.99
N ASN A 27 -5.00 7.76 0.68
CA ASN A 27 -3.83 7.05 0.15
C ASN A 27 -2.52 7.69 0.64
N LEU A 28 -2.43 9.03 0.61
CA LEU A 28 -1.28 9.76 1.16
C LEU A 28 -1.17 9.61 2.68
N ARG A 29 -2.29 9.60 3.41
CA ARG A 29 -2.31 9.38 4.86
C ARG A 29 -1.75 8.01 5.23
N ILE A 30 -2.18 6.95 4.53
CA ILE A 30 -1.69 5.58 4.73
C ILE A 30 -0.17 5.53 4.51
N LEU A 31 0.30 6.09 3.39
CA LEU A 31 1.74 6.18 3.12
C LEU A 31 2.50 6.92 4.22
N SER A 32 1.98 8.08 4.66
CA SER A 32 2.59 8.85 5.75
C SER A 32 2.68 8.07 7.06
N GLU A 33 1.64 7.32 7.42
CA GLU A 33 1.62 6.48 8.63
C GLU A 33 2.67 5.36 8.55
N LEU A 34 2.71 4.64 7.42
CA LEU A 34 3.63 3.53 7.22
C LEU A 34 5.10 3.98 7.16
N LEU A 35 5.38 5.09 6.47
CA LEU A 35 6.73 5.64 6.32
C LEU A 35 7.26 6.20 7.65
N SER A 36 6.46 6.99 8.36
CA SER A 36 6.87 7.55 9.66
C SER A 36 7.09 6.49 10.73
N SER A 37 6.46 5.31 10.57
CA SER A 37 6.63 4.17 11.46
C SER A 37 7.73 3.20 11.02
N GLY A 38 8.36 3.42 9.86
CA GLY A 38 9.40 2.54 9.31
C GLY A 38 8.89 1.17 8.81
N VAL A 39 7.57 1.00 8.66
CA VAL A 39 6.94 -0.26 8.22
C VAL A 39 7.04 -0.44 6.70
N TYR A 40 7.14 0.67 5.98
CA TYR A 40 7.24 0.70 4.52
C TYR A 40 8.30 1.73 4.11
N SER A 41 8.86 1.56 2.91
CA SER A 41 9.87 2.44 2.35
C SER A 41 9.57 2.72 0.89
N ILE A 42 9.78 3.95 0.47
CA ILE A 42 9.63 4.40 -0.91
C ILE A 42 10.81 5.31 -1.29
N TYR A 43 10.97 5.52 -2.59
CA TYR A 43 11.81 6.60 -3.10
C TYR A 43 10.95 7.76 -3.57
N LEU A 44 11.53 8.96 -3.55
CA LEU A 44 11.02 10.15 -4.21
C LEU A 44 11.80 10.40 -5.48
N GLU A 45 11.19 11.03 -6.47
CA GLU A 45 11.99 11.64 -7.52
C GLU A 45 12.96 12.67 -6.94
N LYS A 46 14.14 12.78 -7.54
CA LYS A 46 15.16 13.76 -7.13
C LYS A 46 14.65 15.20 -7.22
N ASP A 47 15.04 16.04 -6.26
CA ASP A 47 14.74 17.47 -6.20
C ASP A 47 13.23 17.80 -6.23
N ILE A 48 12.41 16.96 -5.60
CA ILE A 48 10.94 17.01 -5.71
C ILE A 48 10.35 18.37 -5.30
N ILE A 49 10.88 19.02 -4.26
CA ILE A 49 10.42 20.34 -3.79
C ILE A 49 10.73 21.44 -4.82
N SER A 50 11.90 21.36 -5.45
CA SER A 50 12.31 22.31 -6.49
C SER A 50 11.39 22.18 -7.70
N LYS A 51 11.09 20.96 -8.13
CA LYS A 51 10.14 20.67 -9.21
C LYS A 51 8.73 21.15 -8.88
N MET A 52 8.23 20.88 -7.67
CA MET A 52 6.94 21.42 -7.22
C MET A 52 6.90 22.95 -7.29
N ARG A 53 7.99 23.64 -6.90
CA ARG A 53 8.08 25.10 -6.98
C ARG A 53 8.08 25.60 -8.43
N CYS A 54 8.81 24.95 -9.32
CA CYS A 54 8.86 25.30 -10.74
C CYS A 54 7.50 25.18 -11.43
N HIS A 55 6.63 24.32 -10.94
CA HIS A 55 5.26 24.12 -11.44
C HIS A 55 4.17 24.79 -10.59
N ASP A 56 4.53 25.75 -9.73
CA ASP A 56 3.60 26.48 -8.86
C ASP A 56 2.79 25.61 -7.88
N TYR A 57 3.32 24.43 -7.53
CA TYR A 57 2.75 23.51 -6.54
C TYR A 57 3.35 23.63 -5.13
N PHE A 58 4.33 24.51 -4.93
CA PHE A 58 4.93 24.77 -3.62
C PHE A 58 5.13 26.28 -3.37
N PRO A 59 4.74 26.83 -2.20
CA PRO A 59 4.12 26.17 -1.05
C PRO A 59 2.67 25.71 -1.30
N SER A 60 2.33 24.49 -0.87
CA SER A 60 1.12 23.79 -1.32
C SER A 60 -0.17 24.14 -0.55
N GLU A 61 -0.08 24.78 0.62
CA GLU A 61 -1.25 25.01 1.50
C GLU A 61 -2.36 25.81 0.81
N ARG A 62 -2.00 26.90 0.12
CA ARG A 62 -2.98 27.75 -0.60
C ARG A 62 -3.68 26.99 -1.73
N ILE A 63 -2.98 26.03 -2.34
CA ILE A 63 -3.50 25.23 -3.45
C ILE A 63 -4.57 24.29 -2.94
N PHE A 64 -4.29 23.58 -1.84
CA PHE A 64 -5.26 22.70 -1.21
C PHE A 64 -6.43 23.48 -0.59
N GLN A 65 -6.17 24.64 0.02
CA GLN A 65 -7.24 25.51 0.53
C GLN A 65 -8.21 25.93 -0.59
N ARG A 66 -7.66 26.30 -1.76
CA ARG A 66 -8.47 26.63 -2.94
C ARG A 66 -9.26 25.42 -3.42
N LYS A 67 -8.62 24.25 -3.56
CA LYS A 67 -9.30 23.02 -3.99
C LYS A 67 -10.45 22.64 -3.05
N ILE A 68 -10.21 22.62 -1.74
CA ILE A 68 -11.22 22.32 -0.72
C ILE A 68 -12.41 23.28 -0.82
N SER A 69 -12.16 24.58 -1.02
CA SER A 69 -13.24 25.58 -1.17
C SER A 69 -14.13 25.39 -2.40
N GLN A 70 -13.68 24.57 -3.36
CA GLN A 70 -14.36 24.30 -4.62
C GLN A 70 -15.04 22.92 -4.66
N LEU A 71 -14.81 22.07 -3.65
CA LEU A 71 -15.44 20.75 -3.57
C LEU A 71 -16.96 20.90 -3.46
N ARG A 72 -17.68 20.04 -4.18
CA ARG A 72 -19.15 19.95 -4.09
C ARG A 72 -19.63 19.40 -2.75
N GLU A 73 -18.87 18.47 -2.19
CA GLU A 73 -19.16 17.82 -0.92
C GLU A 73 -18.14 18.26 0.14
N GLY A 74 -18.55 18.26 1.41
CA GLY A 74 -17.62 18.54 2.50
C GLY A 74 -16.60 17.42 2.64
N THR A 75 -15.39 17.77 3.04
CA THR A 75 -14.31 16.82 3.35
C THR A 75 -13.97 16.87 4.83
N ALA A 76 -13.49 15.76 5.38
CA ALA A 76 -12.95 15.71 6.74
C ALA A 76 -11.55 16.35 6.86
N PHE A 77 -10.87 16.61 5.73
CA PHE A 77 -9.49 17.08 5.70
C PHE A 77 -9.39 18.60 5.57
N CYS A 78 -8.49 19.23 6.32
CA CYS A 78 -8.11 20.62 6.08
C CYS A 78 -6.79 20.73 5.30
N SER A 79 -6.53 21.89 4.69
CA SER A 79 -5.34 22.10 3.86
C SER A 79 -4.03 21.87 4.61
N SER A 80 -3.98 22.22 5.90
CA SER A 80 -2.78 22.04 6.72
C SER A 80 -2.53 20.57 7.09
N ASP A 81 -3.58 19.74 7.18
CA ASP A 81 -3.42 18.29 7.35
C ASP A 81 -2.76 17.65 6.13
N ILE A 82 -3.21 18.02 4.91
CA ILE A 82 -2.65 17.51 3.66
C ILE A 82 -1.17 17.91 3.54
N VAL A 83 -0.82 19.17 3.84
CA VAL A 83 0.59 19.62 3.82
C VAL A 83 1.43 18.87 4.86
N ARG A 84 0.89 18.61 6.05
CA ARG A 84 1.60 17.83 7.09
C ARG A 84 1.85 16.40 6.63
N ILE A 85 0.88 15.77 5.98
CA ILE A 85 1.01 14.42 5.38
C ILE A 85 2.13 14.43 4.34
N ILE A 86 2.09 15.35 3.37
CA ILE A 86 3.12 15.45 2.31
C ILE A 86 4.51 15.68 2.90
N HIS A 87 4.67 16.61 3.84
CA HIS A 87 5.96 16.84 4.48
C HIS A 87 6.46 15.62 5.27
N THR A 88 5.55 14.84 5.85
CA THR A 88 5.91 13.60 6.56
C THR A 88 6.40 12.54 5.59
N ILE A 89 5.75 12.39 4.43
CA ILE A 89 6.22 11.51 3.35
C ILE A 89 7.62 11.95 2.90
N ILE A 90 7.79 13.24 2.59
CA ILE A 90 9.08 13.78 2.12
C ILE A 90 10.20 13.56 3.13
N LYS A 91 9.92 13.78 4.42
CA LYS A 91 10.90 13.64 5.50
C LYS A 91 11.39 12.21 5.71
N HIS A 92 10.54 11.21 5.48
CA HIS A 92 10.84 9.79 5.78
C HIS A 92 11.10 8.96 4.52
N SER A 93 11.30 9.61 3.37
CA SER A 93 11.63 8.92 2.11
C SER A 93 13.00 9.34 1.62
N GLU A 94 13.67 8.44 0.91
CA GLU A 94 14.95 8.72 0.26
C GLU A 94 14.71 9.22 -1.17
N GLU A 95 15.60 10.05 -1.70
CA GLU A 95 15.55 10.39 -3.12
C GLU A 95 16.08 9.21 -3.94
N LEU A 96 15.47 8.97 -5.09
CA LEU A 96 15.96 8.00 -6.07
C LEU A 96 17.26 8.55 -6.68
N GLU A 97 18.35 7.84 -6.42
CA GLU A 97 19.63 8.07 -7.09
C GLU A 97 19.77 7.10 -8.25
N GLU A 98 20.16 7.64 -9.40
CA GLU A 98 20.51 6.87 -10.60
C GLU A 98 21.74 6.01 -10.30
N GLN A 99 21.62 4.70 -10.55
CA GLN A 99 22.70 3.75 -10.26
C GLN A 99 23.52 3.40 -11.50
N HIS A 100 22.94 3.55 -12.68
CA HIS A 100 23.60 3.28 -13.95
C HIS A 100 23.58 4.49 -14.88
N ILE A 101 24.73 4.80 -15.47
CA ILE A 101 24.87 5.80 -16.53
C ILE A 101 25.12 5.05 -17.83
N VAL A 102 24.28 5.30 -18.83
CA VAL A 102 24.31 4.60 -20.12
C VAL A 102 24.79 5.52 -21.24
N GLU A 103 25.73 5.04 -22.05
CA GLU A 103 26.00 5.60 -23.37
C GLU A 103 25.19 4.82 -24.42
N TRP A 104 24.31 5.50 -25.15
CA TRP A 104 23.48 4.87 -26.17
C TRP A 104 24.20 4.78 -27.52
N HIS A 105 24.20 3.59 -28.13
CA HIS A 105 24.47 3.44 -29.55
C HIS A 105 23.28 3.93 -30.39
N LYS A 106 22.06 3.63 -29.91
CA LYS A 106 20.80 4.15 -30.41
C LYS A 106 19.95 4.58 -29.21
N GLU A 107 19.61 5.86 -29.16
CA GLU A 107 18.73 6.44 -28.13
C GLU A 107 17.39 5.69 -28.05
N PRO A 108 16.80 5.55 -26.86
CA PRO A 108 15.55 4.84 -26.69
C PRO A 108 14.40 5.46 -27.48
N GLU A 109 13.73 4.64 -28.28
CA GLU A 109 12.37 4.92 -28.74
C GLU A 109 11.42 4.72 -27.54
N ILE A 110 10.56 5.71 -27.30
CA ILE A 110 9.66 5.75 -26.14
C ILE A 110 8.23 5.60 -26.64
N GLU A 111 7.54 4.56 -26.16
CA GLU A 111 6.10 4.40 -26.33
C GLU A 111 5.45 4.58 -24.95
N SER A 112 4.56 5.56 -24.82
CA SER A 112 4.02 6.01 -23.54
C SER A 112 2.56 6.42 -23.68
N ASP A 113 1.73 5.91 -22.76
CA ASP A 113 0.32 6.30 -22.62
C ASP A 113 0.13 7.42 -21.57
N ILE A 114 1.24 7.97 -21.05
CA ILE A 114 1.22 8.94 -19.96
C ILE A 114 0.72 10.30 -20.46
N CYS A 115 -0.12 10.95 -19.66
CA CYS A 115 -0.48 12.35 -19.83
C CYS A 115 0.16 13.21 -18.75
N SER A 116 1.00 14.18 -19.13
CA SER A 116 1.69 15.09 -18.19
C SER A 116 1.07 16.49 -18.20
N ILE A 117 1.28 17.25 -17.13
CA ILE A 117 0.80 18.63 -16.96
C ILE A 117 1.43 19.61 -17.97
N SER A 118 2.61 19.29 -18.52
CA SER A 118 3.24 20.07 -19.59
C SER A 118 4.14 19.20 -20.47
N LYS A 119 4.55 19.75 -21.62
CA LYS A 119 5.49 19.06 -22.53
C LYS A 119 6.89 18.98 -21.93
N GLU A 120 7.30 20.00 -21.20
CA GLU A 120 8.58 20.05 -20.49
C GLU A 120 8.61 18.97 -19.42
N ARG A 121 7.56 18.89 -18.60
CA ARG A 121 7.44 17.88 -17.56
C ARG A 121 7.37 16.46 -18.13
N MET A 122 6.73 16.27 -19.29
CA MET A 122 6.74 14.97 -19.98
C MET A 122 8.16 14.50 -20.31
N LYS A 123 9.05 15.40 -20.74
CA LYS A 123 10.45 15.04 -21.03
C LYS A 123 11.19 14.63 -19.76
N GLU A 124 11.00 15.37 -18.66
CA GLU A 124 11.59 15.01 -17.37
C GLU A 124 11.10 13.64 -16.88
N LEU A 125 9.80 13.35 -17.00
CA LEU A 125 9.24 12.05 -16.64
C LEU A 125 9.83 10.92 -17.49
N HIS A 126 10.01 11.14 -18.79
CA HIS A 126 10.67 10.18 -19.68
C HIS A 126 12.11 9.90 -19.27
N GLU A 127 12.88 10.93 -18.89
CA GLU A 127 14.26 10.78 -18.41
C GLU A 127 14.30 9.97 -17.10
N ILE A 128 13.45 10.32 -16.12
CA ILE A 128 13.35 9.62 -14.84
C ILE A 128 12.96 8.15 -15.06
N TYR A 129 11.93 7.89 -15.87
CA TYR A 129 11.45 6.53 -16.12
C TYR A 129 12.42 5.72 -16.98
N CYS A 130 13.18 6.34 -17.87
CA CYS A 130 14.24 5.65 -18.60
C CYS A 130 15.35 5.20 -17.63
N SER A 131 15.80 6.09 -16.74
CA SER A 131 16.77 5.78 -15.69
C SER A 131 16.29 4.63 -14.79
N MET A 132 15.04 4.71 -14.30
CA MET A 132 14.41 3.61 -13.54
C MET A 132 14.34 2.29 -14.31
N ALA A 133 14.05 2.33 -15.62
CA ALA A 133 13.96 1.15 -16.46
C ALA A 133 15.34 0.51 -16.70
N VAL A 134 16.39 1.32 -16.85
CA VAL A 134 17.78 0.87 -16.94
C VAL A 134 18.20 0.22 -15.62
N ASP A 135 18.03 0.93 -14.50
CA ASP A 135 18.39 0.42 -13.18
C ASP A 135 17.65 -0.87 -12.85
N GLY A 136 16.35 -0.92 -13.14
CA GLY A 136 15.54 -2.12 -12.94
C GLY A 136 16.00 -3.31 -13.79
N PHE A 137 16.46 -3.07 -15.03
CA PHE A 137 16.98 -4.11 -15.92
C PHE A 137 18.29 -4.70 -15.38
N PHE A 138 19.26 -3.86 -15.00
CA PHE A 138 20.59 -4.33 -14.58
C PHE A 138 20.62 -4.86 -13.15
N ASN A 139 19.87 -4.25 -12.22
CA ASN A 139 19.80 -4.72 -10.84
C ASN A 139 18.83 -5.89 -10.63
N GLN A 140 18.05 -6.25 -11.65
CA GLN A 140 16.92 -7.19 -11.52
C GLN A 140 15.95 -6.76 -10.41
N SER A 141 15.77 -5.44 -10.25
CA SER A 141 14.90 -4.84 -9.25
C SER A 141 13.63 -4.29 -9.87
N GLN A 142 12.49 -4.52 -9.23
CA GLN A 142 11.22 -3.95 -9.68
C GLN A 142 11.01 -2.58 -9.02
N LEU A 143 11.28 -1.53 -9.78
CA LEU A 143 10.91 -0.15 -9.46
C LEU A 143 9.53 0.15 -10.05
N ILE A 144 8.64 0.74 -9.26
CA ILE A 144 7.27 1.08 -9.67
C ILE A 144 7.09 2.59 -9.62
N PRO A 145 6.95 3.26 -10.77
CA PRO A 145 6.54 4.65 -10.80
C PRO A 145 5.14 4.84 -10.22
N MET A 146 5.02 5.70 -9.22
CA MET A 146 3.74 6.17 -8.70
C MET A 146 3.46 7.56 -9.25
N TYR A 147 2.49 7.67 -10.17
CA TYR A 147 2.13 8.91 -10.86
C TYR A 147 0.61 9.10 -10.83
N TYR A 148 0.14 10.27 -10.40
CA TYR A 148 -1.28 10.56 -10.48
C TYR A 148 -1.67 10.99 -11.90
N HIS A 149 -2.54 10.20 -12.54
CA HIS A 149 -3.07 10.57 -13.85
C HIS A 149 -4.05 11.76 -13.72
N PRO A 150 -3.78 12.91 -14.39
CA PRO A 150 -4.60 14.12 -14.22
C PRO A 150 -6.05 13.99 -14.74
N LEU A 151 -6.30 13.16 -15.77
CA LEU A 151 -7.66 12.95 -16.33
C LEU A 151 -8.43 11.75 -15.74
N ASN A 152 -7.76 10.67 -15.32
CA ASN A 152 -8.44 9.50 -14.74
C ASN A 152 -7.46 8.61 -13.95
N PRO A 153 -7.49 8.61 -12.60
CA PRO A 153 -6.60 7.82 -11.78
C PRO A 153 -6.79 6.29 -11.90
N GLN A 154 -7.90 5.84 -12.51
CA GLN A 154 -8.19 4.41 -12.70
C GLN A 154 -7.55 3.84 -13.97
N LEU A 155 -6.96 4.67 -14.83
CA LEU A 155 -6.30 4.19 -16.05
C LEU A 155 -4.95 3.56 -15.70
N SER A 156 -4.80 2.28 -16.06
CA SER A 156 -3.49 1.65 -16.13
C SER A 156 -2.66 2.35 -17.20
N GLN A 157 -1.45 2.75 -16.84
CA GLN A 157 -0.51 3.41 -17.74
C GLN A 157 0.75 2.55 -17.84
N THR A 158 1.30 2.49 -19.04
CA THR A 158 2.59 1.85 -19.28
C THR A 158 3.49 2.80 -20.07
N ILE A 159 4.79 2.64 -19.86
CA ILE A 159 5.82 3.27 -20.66
C ILE A 159 6.87 2.23 -20.99
N SER A 160 7.24 2.15 -22.27
CA SER A 160 8.26 1.24 -22.75
C SER A 160 9.39 1.98 -23.44
N PHE A 161 10.59 1.43 -23.28
CA PHE A 161 11.83 1.97 -23.79
C PHE A 161 12.51 0.92 -24.64
N LYS A 162 12.90 1.28 -25.87
CA LYS A 162 13.62 0.40 -26.78
C LYS A 162 14.83 1.10 -27.39
N GLY A 163 16.03 0.67 -27.02
CA GLY A 163 17.28 1.29 -27.45
C GLY A 163 18.40 0.27 -27.65
N ILE A 164 19.59 0.76 -27.98
CA ILE A 164 20.81 -0.05 -28.04
C ILE A 164 21.86 0.61 -27.17
N ILE A 165 22.29 -0.08 -26.12
CA ILE A 165 23.31 0.38 -25.17
C ILE A 165 24.69 0.14 -25.79
N LYS A 166 25.52 1.17 -25.87
CA LYS A 166 26.92 1.09 -26.31
C LYS A 166 27.85 0.79 -25.15
N ASP A 167 27.67 1.51 -24.05
CA ASP A 167 28.49 1.40 -22.84
C ASP A 167 27.66 1.71 -21.59
N ILE A 168 28.11 1.26 -20.42
CA ILE A 168 27.43 1.45 -19.15
C ILE A 168 28.39 1.49 -17.97
N GLU A 169 28.13 2.39 -17.03
CA GLU A 169 28.80 2.47 -15.73
C GLU A 169 27.76 2.29 -14.61
N PRO A 170 27.99 1.40 -13.61
CA PRO A 170 29.12 0.48 -13.50
C PRO A 170 29.13 -0.60 -14.59
N ALA A 171 30.33 -1.07 -14.93
CA ALA A 171 30.51 -2.11 -15.94
C ALA A 171 29.67 -3.36 -15.64
N CYS A 172 28.92 -3.82 -16.64
CA CYS A 172 28.02 -4.97 -16.52
C CYS A 172 28.61 -6.25 -17.11
N ILE A 173 27.95 -7.38 -16.86
CA ILE A 173 28.36 -8.71 -17.38
C ILE A 173 27.93 -8.95 -18.84
N HIS A 174 27.13 -8.06 -19.42
CA HIS A 174 26.58 -8.24 -20.76
C HIS A 174 27.60 -7.88 -21.85
N MET A 175 27.51 -8.55 -23.00
CA MET A 175 28.26 -8.13 -24.18
C MET A 175 27.63 -6.86 -24.76
N LEU A 176 28.49 -5.88 -25.05
CA LEU A 176 28.13 -4.60 -25.63
C LEU A 176 28.53 -4.53 -27.12
N PRO A 177 27.74 -3.87 -28.00
CA PRO A 177 26.49 -3.19 -27.68
C PRO A 177 25.33 -4.17 -27.37
N LEU A 178 24.41 -3.75 -26.50
CA LEU A 178 23.31 -4.56 -25.99
C LEU A 178 21.96 -3.99 -26.44
N ASP A 179 21.09 -4.83 -27.02
CA ASP A 179 19.69 -4.49 -27.26
C ASP A 179 18.95 -4.35 -25.92
N PHE A 180 18.41 -3.16 -25.67
CA PHE A 180 17.67 -2.84 -24.45
C PHE A 180 16.18 -2.73 -24.74
N TYR A 181 15.38 -3.46 -23.95
CA TYR A 181 13.94 -3.30 -23.89
C TYR A 181 13.47 -3.45 -22.46
N ASN A 182 12.71 -2.48 -21.97
CA ASN A 182 12.04 -2.58 -20.68
C ASN A 182 10.71 -1.81 -20.71
N CYS A 183 9.75 -2.26 -19.91
CA CYS A 183 8.42 -1.70 -19.78
C CYS A 183 8.11 -1.48 -18.30
N LEU A 184 7.73 -0.26 -17.94
CA LEU A 184 7.33 0.11 -16.59
C LEU A 184 5.80 0.25 -16.53
N ASN A 185 5.21 -0.40 -15.54
CA ASN A 185 3.82 -0.18 -15.16
C ASN A 185 3.74 1.00 -14.20
N ILE A 186 2.89 1.96 -14.52
CA ILE A 186 2.72 3.19 -13.74
C ILE A 186 1.43 3.09 -12.95
N ILE A 187 1.53 3.36 -11.66
CA ILE A 187 0.45 3.15 -10.71
C ILE A 187 -0.03 4.48 -10.11
N SER A 188 -1.34 4.72 -10.14
CA SER A 188 -1.95 5.93 -9.55
C SER A 188 -2.54 5.68 -8.15
N ASN A 189 -2.69 4.42 -7.74
CA ASN A 189 -3.30 4.03 -6.47
C ASN A 189 -2.32 3.19 -5.64
N VAL A 190 -2.12 3.55 -4.37
CA VAL A 190 -1.22 2.79 -3.49
C VAL A 190 -1.71 1.36 -3.27
N ASP A 191 -3.03 1.14 -3.27
CA ASP A 191 -3.61 -0.20 -3.15
C ASP A 191 -3.15 -1.13 -4.27
N ASP A 192 -2.92 -0.60 -5.48
CA ASP A 192 -2.38 -1.38 -6.59
C ASP A 192 -0.91 -1.76 -6.37
N VAL A 193 -0.11 -0.93 -5.69
CA VAL A 193 1.24 -1.30 -5.27
C VAL A 193 1.18 -2.40 -4.23
N PHE A 194 0.31 -2.25 -3.22
CA PHE A 194 0.13 -3.23 -2.16
C PHE A 194 -0.38 -4.57 -2.71
N ALA A 195 -1.25 -4.57 -3.72
CA ALA A 195 -1.77 -5.79 -4.32
C ALA A 195 -0.70 -6.69 -4.96
N GLU A 196 0.43 -6.11 -5.38
CA GLU A 196 1.56 -6.85 -5.97
C GLU A 196 2.57 -7.34 -4.90
N MET A 197 2.41 -6.94 -3.63
CA MET A 197 3.27 -7.39 -2.53
C MET A 197 2.81 -8.75 -1.98
N ASP A 198 3.75 -9.53 -1.44
CA ASP A 198 3.43 -10.77 -0.71
C ASP A 198 3.08 -10.46 0.75
N GLY A 199 1.78 -10.38 1.04
CA GLY A 199 1.28 -10.13 2.38
C GLY A 199 1.64 -11.23 3.40
N TYR A 200 1.89 -12.47 2.95
CA TYR A 200 2.31 -13.53 3.87
C TYR A 200 3.78 -13.40 4.23
N GLU A 201 4.65 -13.01 3.28
CA GLU A 201 6.04 -12.65 3.60
C GLU A 201 6.11 -11.48 4.57
N LEU A 202 5.27 -10.45 4.41
CA LEU A 202 5.17 -9.35 5.38
C LEU A 202 4.74 -9.87 6.77
N TYR A 203 3.73 -10.75 6.82
CA TYR A 203 3.25 -11.35 8.06
C TYR A 203 4.35 -12.12 8.82
N LYS A 204 5.19 -12.86 8.09
CA LYS A 204 6.30 -13.63 8.67
C LYS A 204 7.39 -12.75 9.27
N ASN A 205 7.55 -11.53 8.77
CA ASN A 205 8.56 -10.59 9.24
C ASN A 205 8.02 -9.57 10.26
N ALA A 206 6.71 -9.49 10.47
CA ALA A 206 6.08 -8.59 11.43
C ALA A 206 6.37 -8.96 12.90
N ASP A 207 6.50 -7.94 13.76
CA ASP A 207 6.58 -8.09 15.23
C ASP A 207 5.70 -7.06 15.97
N THR A 208 5.20 -6.03 15.30
CA THR A 208 4.31 -5.00 15.86
C THR A 208 2.89 -5.10 15.32
N GLU A 209 1.92 -4.53 16.05
CA GLU A 209 0.52 -4.49 15.63
C GLU A 209 0.33 -3.81 14.26
N LEU A 210 1.09 -2.75 14.00
CA LEU A 210 1.03 -2.00 12.74
C LEU A 210 1.57 -2.81 11.55
N GLU A 211 2.69 -3.53 11.73
CA GLU A 211 3.23 -4.42 10.70
C GLU A 211 2.27 -5.58 10.39
N TYR A 212 1.63 -6.14 11.42
CA TYR A 212 0.57 -7.14 11.20
C TYR A 212 -0.64 -6.55 10.48
N LYS A 213 -1.07 -5.33 10.86
CA LYS A 213 -2.16 -4.62 10.16
C LYS A 213 -1.81 -4.46 8.68
N PHE A 214 -0.59 -4.00 8.39
CA PHE A 214 -0.11 -3.82 7.03
C PHE A 214 -0.06 -5.14 6.25
N ALA A 215 0.50 -6.20 6.83
CA ALA A 215 0.57 -7.52 6.21
C ALA A 215 -0.81 -8.10 5.86
N PHE A 216 -1.80 -7.92 6.76
CA PHE A 216 -3.17 -8.34 6.48
C PHE A 216 -3.83 -7.47 5.41
N TYR A 217 -3.67 -6.14 5.48
CA TYR A 217 -4.24 -5.23 4.49
C TYR A 217 -3.73 -5.55 3.08
N VAL A 218 -2.41 -5.70 2.92
CA VAL A 218 -1.76 -6.16 1.68
C VAL A 218 -2.35 -7.49 1.20
N GLY A 219 -2.47 -8.47 2.11
CA GLY A 219 -3.05 -9.77 1.80
C GLY A 219 -4.49 -9.68 1.29
N VAL A 220 -5.32 -8.82 1.90
CA VAL A 220 -6.73 -8.65 1.53
C VAL A 220 -6.85 -7.95 0.18
N VAL A 221 -6.15 -6.83 -0.01
CA VAL A 221 -6.16 -6.07 -1.28
C VAL A 221 -5.68 -6.96 -2.44
N GLY A 222 -4.59 -7.71 -2.24
CA GLY A 222 -4.10 -8.69 -3.21
C GLY A 222 -5.11 -9.81 -3.50
N LEU A 223 -5.78 -10.34 -2.47
CA LEU A 223 -6.80 -11.39 -2.65
C LEU A 223 -8.03 -10.89 -3.41
N ILE A 224 -8.51 -9.68 -3.10
CA ILE A 224 -9.64 -9.03 -3.78
C ILE A 224 -9.32 -8.83 -5.25
N LYS A 225 -8.17 -8.23 -5.57
CA LYS A 225 -7.73 -7.97 -6.95
C LYS A 225 -7.57 -9.27 -7.74
N LYS A 226 -6.85 -10.24 -7.20
CA LYS A 226 -6.54 -11.52 -7.87
C LYS A 226 -7.79 -12.33 -8.22
N ASN A 227 -8.83 -12.28 -7.38
CA ASN A 227 -10.06 -13.05 -7.58
C ASN A 227 -11.25 -12.21 -8.09
N ALA A 228 -11.02 -10.93 -8.41
CA ALA A 228 -12.06 -9.98 -8.81
C ALA A 228 -13.27 -9.97 -7.83
N LEU A 229 -12.99 -9.98 -6.53
CA LEU A 229 -14.02 -9.95 -5.50
C LEU A 229 -14.73 -8.59 -5.49
N LYS A 230 -15.99 -8.57 -5.06
CA LYS A 230 -16.77 -7.33 -4.89
C LYS A 230 -16.56 -6.67 -3.52
N ALA A 231 -15.80 -7.32 -2.64
CA ALA A 231 -15.50 -6.78 -1.32
C ALA A 231 -14.69 -5.49 -1.46
N ILE A 232 -14.95 -4.55 -0.56
CA ILE A 232 -14.21 -3.29 -0.42
C ILE A 232 -13.67 -3.29 1.00
N ILE A 233 -12.41 -2.87 1.14
CA ILE A 233 -11.79 -2.67 2.44
C ILE A 233 -10.96 -1.39 2.41
N ASP A 234 -11.13 -0.56 3.43
CA ASP A 234 -10.28 0.59 3.69
C ASP A 234 -9.36 0.32 4.88
N TRP A 235 -8.28 1.09 4.97
CA TRP A 235 -7.26 0.93 6.02
C TRP A 235 -7.83 1.02 7.43
N ASP A 236 -8.89 1.80 7.63
CA ASP A 236 -9.50 2.03 8.95
C ASP A 236 -10.65 1.07 9.28
N ASP A 237 -11.06 0.19 8.35
CA ASP A 237 -12.12 -0.81 8.59
C ASP A 237 -11.73 -1.84 9.64
N PHE A 238 -10.44 -1.94 9.97
CA PHE A 238 -9.98 -2.82 11.03
C PHE A 238 -8.73 -2.35 11.78
N LYS A 239 -8.59 -2.89 12.99
CA LYS A 239 -7.44 -2.69 13.89
C LYS A 239 -6.92 -4.03 14.41
N ILE A 240 -5.66 -4.02 14.83
CA ILE A 240 -5.02 -5.13 15.53
C ILE A 240 -5.01 -4.81 17.02
N GLY A 241 -5.63 -5.67 17.82
CA GLY A 241 -5.71 -5.51 19.27
C GLY A 241 -4.34 -5.70 19.93
N ARG A 242 -4.11 -4.96 21.02
CA ARG A 242 -2.83 -4.93 21.78
C ARG A 242 -2.31 -6.30 22.29
N PHE A 243 -3.18 -7.32 22.36
CA PHE A 243 -2.81 -8.66 22.81
C PHE A 243 -2.70 -9.66 21.66
N PHE A 244 -2.94 -9.23 20.43
CA PHE A 244 -2.95 -10.09 19.26
C PHE A 244 -1.59 -10.74 19.06
N VAL A 245 -0.51 -9.96 19.00
CA VAL A 245 0.86 -10.46 18.78
C VAL A 245 1.26 -11.46 19.87
N LYS A 246 0.98 -11.14 21.13
CA LYS A 246 1.21 -12.06 22.26
C LYS A 246 0.46 -13.37 22.07
N SER A 247 -0.81 -13.30 21.67
CA SER A 247 -1.64 -14.48 21.45
C SER A 247 -1.16 -15.37 20.30
N LEU A 248 -0.57 -14.78 19.26
CA LEU A 248 0.07 -15.53 18.17
C LEU A 248 1.24 -16.35 18.70
N LYS A 249 2.11 -15.73 19.53
CA LYS A 249 3.29 -16.38 20.14
C LYS A 249 2.87 -17.56 21.04
N GLU A 250 1.83 -17.38 21.85
CA GLU A 250 1.30 -18.40 22.77
C GLU A 250 0.61 -19.58 22.05
N ASN A 251 0.13 -19.35 20.82
CA ASN A 251 -0.65 -20.33 20.04
C ASN A 251 0.08 -20.85 18.81
N GLN A 252 1.41 -20.79 18.78
CA GLN A 252 2.24 -21.34 17.68
C GLN A 252 1.81 -20.81 16.30
N SER A 253 1.39 -19.55 16.27
CA SER A 253 0.89 -18.86 15.09
C SER A 253 1.75 -17.65 14.74
N PHE A 254 2.77 -17.33 15.53
CA PHE A 254 3.65 -16.19 15.27
C PHE A 254 4.63 -16.51 14.14
N GLN A 255 4.76 -15.59 13.19
CA GLN A 255 5.74 -15.65 12.09
C GLN A 255 5.74 -16.98 11.32
N GLU A 256 6.77 -17.82 11.42
CA GLU A 256 6.90 -19.09 10.69
C GLU A 256 6.43 -20.33 11.48
N GLN A 257 5.73 -20.13 12.59
CA GLN A 257 5.28 -21.24 13.43
C GLN A 257 4.18 -22.07 12.78
N GLN A 258 3.94 -23.27 13.33
CA GLN A 258 3.10 -24.33 12.76
C GLN A 258 1.74 -23.89 12.22
N TYR A 259 1.04 -22.97 12.90
CA TYR A 259 -0.32 -22.55 12.54
C TYR A 259 -0.38 -21.19 11.82
N SER A 260 0.78 -20.57 11.57
CA SER A 260 0.91 -19.25 10.95
C SER A 260 0.11 -19.10 9.65
N SER A 261 0.37 -19.95 8.67
CA SER A 261 -0.23 -19.82 7.32
C SER A 261 -1.75 -19.93 7.35
N VAL A 262 -2.29 -20.78 8.22
CA VAL A 262 -3.73 -20.98 8.38
C VAL A 262 -4.36 -19.79 9.10
N VAL A 263 -3.72 -19.26 10.16
CA VAL A 263 -4.18 -18.04 10.83
C VAL A 263 -4.21 -16.86 9.87
N TYR A 264 -3.10 -16.63 9.15
CA TYR A 264 -2.99 -15.58 8.16
C TYR A 264 -4.11 -15.69 7.11
N SER A 265 -4.24 -16.87 6.50
CA SER A 265 -5.24 -17.13 5.48
C SER A 265 -6.66 -16.93 6.03
N SER A 266 -6.96 -17.38 7.25
CA SER A 266 -8.27 -17.18 7.88
C SER A 266 -8.59 -15.70 8.08
N ILE A 267 -7.64 -14.89 8.53
CA ILE A 267 -7.86 -13.44 8.73
C ILE A 267 -8.07 -12.74 7.39
N VAL A 268 -7.23 -13.01 6.39
CA VAL A 268 -7.36 -12.41 5.06
C VAL A 268 -8.71 -12.78 4.43
N ASN A 269 -9.13 -14.05 4.50
CA ASN A 269 -10.43 -14.47 3.97
C ASN A 269 -11.63 -13.89 4.73
N LEU A 270 -11.47 -13.61 6.04
CA LEU A 270 -12.49 -12.96 6.87
C LEU A 270 -12.66 -11.49 6.45
N LEU A 271 -11.54 -10.76 6.35
CA LEU A 271 -11.54 -9.35 5.98
C LEU A 271 -11.97 -9.13 4.51
N ALA A 272 -11.61 -10.04 3.61
CA ALA A 272 -12.02 -10.01 2.20
C ALA A 272 -13.47 -10.49 1.94
N ASP A 273 -14.24 -10.81 2.99
CA ASP A 273 -15.62 -11.31 2.93
C ASP A 273 -15.85 -12.43 1.88
N THR A 274 -14.94 -13.39 1.82
CA THR A 274 -14.99 -14.48 0.82
C THR A 274 -16.08 -15.51 1.08
N GLY A 275 -16.71 -15.47 2.26
CA GLY A 275 -17.60 -16.53 2.74
C GLY A 275 -16.91 -17.85 3.11
N ALA A 276 -15.57 -17.93 3.06
CA ALA A 276 -14.82 -19.14 3.42
C ALA A 276 -14.89 -19.48 4.92
N ASN A 277 -15.14 -18.47 5.76
CA ASN A 277 -15.15 -18.58 7.21
C ASN A 277 -16.57 -18.48 7.77
N GLU A 278 -16.97 -19.46 8.58
CA GLU A 278 -18.23 -19.39 9.33
C GLU A 278 -18.06 -18.50 10.57
N ILE A 279 -18.61 -17.28 10.53
CA ILE A 279 -18.59 -16.33 11.64
C ILE A 279 -19.70 -16.71 12.64
N LYS A 280 -19.34 -16.87 13.91
CA LYS A 280 -20.31 -17.14 15.00
C LYS A 280 -20.19 -16.11 16.11
N PRO A 281 -21.30 -15.77 16.79
CA PRO A 281 -21.22 -15.02 18.05
C PRO A 281 -20.33 -15.72 19.08
N PHE A 282 -19.62 -14.93 19.87
CA PHE A 282 -18.84 -15.41 21.00
C PHE A 282 -19.56 -15.08 22.31
N TYR A 283 -20.09 -16.12 22.95
CA TYR A 283 -20.94 -16.00 24.13
C TYR A 283 -20.16 -15.88 25.43
N THR A 284 -20.81 -15.33 26.46
CA THR A 284 -20.27 -15.16 27.82
C THR A 284 -19.78 -16.48 28.43
N THR A 285 -20.53 -17.56 28.22
CA THR A 285 -20.18 -18.93 28.62
C THR A 285 -20.59 -19.93 27.54
N ALA A 286 -20.17 -21.19 27.66
CA ALA A 286 -20.49 -22.24 26.70
C ALA A 286 -22.00 -22.56 26.59
N THR A 287 -22.78 -22.25 27.63
CA THR A 287 -24.22 -22.53 27.72
C THR A 287 -25.09 -21.29 27.56
N SER A 288 -24.47 -20.11 27.45
CA SER A 288 -25.18 -18.83 27.35
C SER A 288 -25.53 -18.50 25.89
N SER A 289 -26.69 -17.89 25.68
CA SER A 289 -27.07 -17.23 24.42
C SER A 289 -26.69 -15.75 24.39
N VAL A 290 -26.15 -15.22 25.49
CA VAL A 290 -25.77 -13.80 25.62
C VAL A 290 -24.37 -13.60 25.06
N GLN A 291 -24.29 -12.90 23.93
CA GLN A 291 -23.05 -12.52 23.26
C GLN A 291 -22.25 -11.55 24.14
N ARG A 292 -20.92 -11.67 24.14
CA ARG A 292 -20.07 -10.70 24.84
C ARG A 292 -20.13 -9.35 24.11
N LYS A 293 -20.16 -8.28 24.89
CA LYS A 293 -20.25 -6.89 24.43
C LYS A 293 -19.24 -6.04 25.18
N SER A 294 -18.61 -5.10 24.50
CA SER A 294 -17.73 -4.07 25.08
C SER A 294 -17.99 -2.74 24.38
N GLY A 295 -18.50 -1.74 25.09
CA GLY A 295 -19.03 -0.53 24.44
C GLY A 295 -20.11 -0.93 23.43
N ASP A 296 -20.00 -0.47 22.17
CA ASP A 296 -20.90 -0.86 21.07
C ASP A 296 -20.46 -2.11 20.31
N PHE A 297 -19.25 -2.62 20.58
CA PHE A 297 -18.72 -3.81 19.94
C PHE A 297 -19.38 -5.10 20.43
N LEU A 298 -19.63 -6.00 19.48
CA LEU A 298 -20.05 -7.38 19.74
C LEU A 298 -18.91 -8.36 19.45
N ALA A 299 -18.78 -9.39 20.29
CA ALA A 299 -17.71 -10.38 20.15
C ALA A 299 -18.09 -11.51 19.19
N TYR A 300 -17.18 -11.84 18.28
CA TYR A 300 -17.34 -12.90 17.30
C TYR A 300 -16.16 -13.87 17.34
N ARG A 301 -16.37 -15.04 16.72
CA ARG A 301 -15.35 -16.07 16.56
C ARG A 301 -15.40 -16.70 15.18
N VAL A 302 -14.23 -17.08 14.68
CA VAL A 302 -14.04 -17.94 13.51
C VAL A 302 -13.17 -19.12 13.90
N HIS A 303 -13.50 -20.31 13.40
CA HIS A 303 -12.66 -21.50 13.57
C HIS A 303 -11.49 -21.47 12.58
N ILE A 304 -10.26 -21.61 13.08
CA ILE A 304 -9.05 -21.60 12.23
C ILE A 304 -8.66 -23.03 11.88
N THR A 305 -8.56 -23.92 12.87
CA THR A 305 -8.17 -25.31 12.68
C THR A 305 -9.33 -26.27 12.97
N LYS A 306 -9.44 -27.34 12.17
CA LYS A 306 -10.45 -28.39 12.32
C LYS A 306 -9.93 -29.64 13.03
N ALA A 307 -8.61 -29.85 13.03
CA ALA A 307 -7.93 -30.96 13.69
C ALA A 307 -6.67 -30.46 14.43
N GLY A 308 -6.23 -31.20 15.46
CA GLY A 308 -5.12 -30.80 16.34
C GLY A 308 -5.54 -29.77 17.38
N ARG A 309 -4.71 -28.75 17.63
CA ARG A 309 -5.03 -27.64 18.55
C ARG A 309 -6.18 -26.84 17.94
N ALA A 310 -7.38 -26.94 18.51
CA ALA A 310 -8.60 -26.32 17.99
C ALA A 310 -8.61 -24.80 18.19
N LEU A 311 -7.91 -24.08 17.32
CA LEU A 311 -7.73 -22.65 17.38
C LEU A 311 -8.94 -21.90 16.83
N ARG A 312 -9.21 -20.75 17.45
CA ARG A 312 -10.21 -19.79 17.03
C ARG A 312 -9.59 -18.40 16.94
N LEU A 313 -10.00 -17.67 15.90
CA LEU A 313 -9.84 -16.23 15.82
C LEU A 313 -10.98 -15.60 16.60
N LEU A 314 -10.67 -14.64 17.46
CA LEU A 314 -11.63 -13.85 18.22
C LEU A 314 -11.47 -12.38 17.84
N PHE A 315 -12.59 -11.72 17.57
CA PHE A 315 -12.60 -10.33 17.15
C PHE A 315 -13.85 -9.62 17.65
N TRP A 316 -13.75 -8.31 17.73
CA TRP A 316 -14.84 -7.40 18.02
C TRP A 316 -15.29 -6.76 16.71
N LYS A 317 -16.59 -6.52 16.57
CA LYS A 317 -17.14 -5.79 15.42
C LYS A 317 -18.31 -4.93 15.86
N ASP A 318 -18.35 -3.70 15.36
CA ASP A 318 -19.51 -2.83 15.40
C ASP A 318 -19.96 -2.49 13.96
N ASP A 319 -20.71 -1.41 13.78
CA ASP A 319 -21.21 -0.99 12.46
C ASP A 319 -20.12 -0.36 11.57
N TYR A 320 -18.96 0.01 12.12
CA TYR A 320 -17.93 0.78 11.44
C TYR A 320 -16.60 0.03 11.30
N GLU A 321 -16.14 -0.67 12.35
CA GLU A 321 -14.81 -1.28 12.35
C GLU A 321 -14.77 -2.68 12.99
N MET A 322 -13.72 -3.42 12.65
CA MET A 322 -13.38 -4.70 13.26
C MET A 322 -12.08 -4.59 14.07
N VAL A 323 -12.07 -5.08 15.31
CA VAL A 323 -10.83 -5.24 16.07
C VAL A 323 -10.45 -6.70 16.17
N ILE A 324 -9.37 -7.09 15.48
CA ILE A 324 -8.79 -8.43 15.57
C ILE A 324 -8.11 -8.57 16.93
N SER A 325 -8.77 -9.25 17.86
CA SER A 325 -8.36 -9.26 19.27
C SER A 325 -7.27 -10.29 19.55
N ASN A 326 -7.55 -11.58 19.32
CA ASN A 326 -6.59 -12.65 19.61
C ASN A 326 -6.90 -13.96 18.90
N VAL A 327 -5.88 -14.82 18.80
CA VAL A 327 -6.01 -16.24 18.49
C VAL A 327 -5.90 -17.03 19.79
N GLY A 328 -6.78 -18.00 19.99
CA GLY A 328 -6.77 -18.80 21.22
C GLY A 328 -7.35 -20.20 21.03
N ASN A 329 -7.15 -21.05 22.03
CA ASN A 329 -7.74 -22.38 22.03
C ASN A 329 -9.25 -22.30 22.27
N LYS A 330 -10.01 -23.18 21.62
CA LYS A 330 -11.47 -23.31 21.77
C LYS A 330 -11.95 -23.35 23.22
N SER A 331 -11.14 -23.88 24.14
CA SER A 331 -11.45 -24.02 25.57
C SER A 331 -11.19 -22.77 26.42
N GLU A 332 -10.38 -21.81 25.95
CA GLU A 332 -9.89 -20.70 26.79
C GLU A 332 -10.98 -19.66 27.10
N LEU A 333 -12.07 -19.62 26.31
CA LEU A 333 -13.21 -18.71 26.47
C LEU A 333 -12.83 -17.23 26.78
N LEU A 334 -11.66 -16.78 26.30
CA LEU A 334 -11.08 -15.47 26.55
C LEU A 334 -10.97 -14.68 25.26
N ILE A 335 -11.59 -13.50 25.23
CA ILE A 335 -11.35 -12.46 24.24
C ILE A 335 -10.83 -11.23 25.00
N TYR A 336 -9.76 -10.61 24.51
CA TYR A 336 -9.24 -9.39 25.13
C TYR A 336 -10.07 -8.19 24.67
N GLU A 337 -10.27 -7.21 25.55
CA GLU A 337 -10.97 -5.95 25.22
C GLU A 337 -10.41 -5.30 23.94
N PRO A 338 -11.29 -4.66 23.13
CA PRO A 338 -10.92 -4.03 21.86
C PRO A 338 -9.85 -2.95 22.01
#